data_AF-A0AAU0TDW3-F1
#
_entry.id   AF-A0AAU0TDW3-F1
#
_cell.length_a   1.000
_cell.length_b   1.000
_cell.length_c   1.000
_cell.angle_alpha   90.00
_cell.angle_beta   90.00
_cell.angle_gamma   90.00
#
_symmetry.space_group_name_H-M   'P 1'
#
loop_
_entity.id
_entity.type
_entity.pdbx_description
1 polymer ?
#
loop_
_entity_poly.entity_id
_entity_poly.type
_entity_poly.pdbx_seq_one_letter_code
_entity_poly.pdbx_strand_id
1 'polypeptide(L)'
;MISLTTDMALRCSRLNGHFKEQASLLTKGIVLIDEVELHLHPAWQQQVIASLRRAFPKIQFILSTHSPQVLTTVNREQIRVIYRQEDTWIAERPKMSPLGQEAGDALAGIMEVPERPDIPITETANAYEQFARDGEADKPQAKELKAELDKAGYQIPKIEAELWDFLAEHAESQKND
;
A
#
# COMPACT_ATOMS: atom_id res chain seq x y z
N MET A 1 -9.51 6.29 -16.68
CA MET A 1 -9.23 4.91 -17.14
C MET A 1 -10.00 4.46 -18.38
N ILE A 2 -11.32 4.61 -18.48
CA ILE A 2 -12.07 4.18 -19.68
C ILE A 2 -11.53 4.87 -20.95
N SER A 3 -11.25 6.17 -20.87
CA SER A 3 -10.62 6.93 -21.95
C SER A 3 -9.27 6.34 -22.40
N LEU A 4 -8.35 6.09 -21.46
CA LEU A 4 -7.04 5.50 -21.72
C LEU A 4 -7.16 4.14 -22.42
N THR A 5 -7.95 3.22 -21.86
CA THR A 5 -8.15 1.88 -22.43
C THR A 5 -8.78 1.95 -23.81
N THR A 6 -9.72 2.87 -24.03
CA THR A 6 -10.39 3.07 -25.32
C THR A 6 -9.41 3.63 -26.36
N ASP A 7 -8.61 4.64 -26.00
CA ASP A 7 -7.59 5.20 -26.88
C ASP A 7 -6.54 4.15 -27.25
N MET A 8 -6.08 3.35 -26.28
CA MET A 8 -5.18 2.23 -26.52
C MET A 8 -5.78 1.19 -27.48
N ALA A 9 -7.01 0.75 -27.24
CA ALA A 9 -7.70 -0.19 -28.12
C ALA A 9 -7.86 0.37 -29.54
N LEU A 10 -8.21 1.65 -29.66
CA LEU A 10 -8.33 2.34 -30.95
C LEU A 10 -6.98 2.39 -31.69
N ARG A 11 -5.88 2.71 -30.98
CA ARG A 11 -4.52 2.72 -31.57
C ARG A 11 -4.10 1.32 -32.01
N CYS A 12 -4.37 0.29 -31.20
CA CYS A 12 -4.08 -1.09 -31.56
C CYS A 12 -4.80 -1.47 -32.86
N SER A 13 -6.10 -1.18 -32.95
CA SER A 13 -6.92 -1.50 -34.14
C SER A 13 -6.52 -0.69 -35.37
N ARG A 14 -6.15 0.59 -35.22
CA ARG A 14 -5.74 1.45 -36.34
C ARG A 14 -4.36 1.07 -36.89
N LEU A 15 -3.39 0.83 -36.02
CA LEU A 15 -2.02 0.49 -36.42
C LEU A 15 -1.91 -0.95 -36.91
N ASN A 16 -2.70 -1.87 -36.33
CA ASN A 16 -2.65 -3.29 -36.64
C ASN A 16 -3.99 -3.80 -37.18
N GLY A 17 -4.56 -3.10 -38.17
CA GLY A 17 -5.87 -3.46 -38.75
C GLY A 17 -5.96 -4.89 -39.30
N HIS A 18 -4.82 -5.50 -39.65
CA HIS A 18 -4.74 -6.90 -40.06
C HIS A 18 -5.11 -7.90 -38.95
N PHE A 19 -5.02 -7.51 -37.67
CA PHE A 19 -5.46 -8.31 -36.53
C PHE A 19 -6.97 -8.20 -36.25
N LYS A 20 -7.69 -7.29 -36.90
CA LYS A 20 -9.14 -7.09 -36.75
C LYS A 20 -9.54 -7.01 -35.25
N GLU A 21 -10.50 -7.84 -34.82
CA GLU A 21 -11.00 -7.89 -33.44
C GLU A 21 -9.94 -8.33 -32.41
N GLN A 22 -8.86 -8.98 -32.85
CA GLN A 22 -7.77 -9.45 -31.98
C GLN A 22 -6.66 -8.40 -31.82
N ALA A 23 -6.85 -7.17 -32.32
CA ALA A 23 -5.80 -6.15 -32.31
C ALA A 23 -5.28 -5.87 -30.90
N SER A 24 -6.12 -5.76 -29.87
CA SER A 24 -5.67 -5.56 -28.48
C SER A 24 -4.84 -6.74 -27.94
N LEU A 25 -5.16 -7.96 -28.37
CA LEU A 25 -4.51 -9.19 -27.90
C LEU A 25 -3.17 -9.46 -28.58
N LEU A 26 -3.02 -9.05 -29.84
CA LEU A 26 -1.85 -9.38 -30.67
C LEU A 26 -0.87 -8.21 -30.85
N THR A 27 -1.32 -6.97 -30.64
CA THR A 27 -0.46 -5.79 -30.77
C THR A 27 0.68 -5.84 -29.75
N LYS A 28 1.91 -5.81 -30.27
CA LYS A 28 3.12 -5.62 -29.47
C LYS A 28 3.44 -4.13 -29.37
N GLY A 29 3.92 -3.71 -28.22
CA GLY A 29 4.33 -2.32 -28.00
C GLY A 29 4.77 -2.07 -26.58
N ILE A 30 5.29 -0.87 -26.35
CA ILE A 30 5.61 -0.36 -25.01
C ILE A 30 4.66 0.81 -24.75
N VAL A 31 4.05 0.83 -23.58
CA VAL A 31 3.15 1.90 -23.14
C VAL A 31 3.65 2.44 -21.81
N LEU A 32 3.80 3.76 -21.76
CA LEU A 32 4.11 4.50 -20.55
C LEU A 32 2.82 5.12 -20.03
N ILE A 33 2.50 4.88 -18.77
CA ILE A 33 1.36 5.51 -18.10
C ILE A 33 1.89 6.20 -16.85
N ASP A 34 1.65 7.50 -16.77
CA ASP A 34 1.91 8.26 -15.57
C ASP A 34 0.72 8.13 -14.63
N GLU A 35 0.97 7.90 -13.33
CA GLU A 35 -0.03 7.77 -12.27
C GLU A 35 -1.20 6.85 -12.67
N VAL A 36 -0.90 5.55 -12.84
CA VAL A 36 -1.88 4.57 -13.34
C VAL A 36 -3.16 4.49 -12.47
N GLU A 37 -3.07 4.91 -11.21
CA GLU A 37 -4.14 4.99 -10.23
C GLU A 37 -5.00 6.26 -10.30
N LEU A 38 -4.63 7.28 -11.10
CA LEU A 38 -5.24 8.60 -11.02
C LEU A 38 -6.77 8.52 -11.22
N HIS A 39 -7.52 9.08 -10.26
CA HIS A 39 -8.98 9.03 -10.16
C HIS A 39 -9.60 7.62 -10.03
N LEU A 40 -8.82 6.58 -9.72
CA LEU A 40 -9.35 5.26 -9.41
C LEU A 40 -9.72 5.13 -7.94
N HIS A 41 -10.87 4.51 -7.70
CA HIS A 41 -11.23 3.99 -6.38
C HIS A 41 -10.17 2.96 -5.91
N PRO A 42 -9.81 2.88 -4.61
CA PRO A 42 -8.80 1.94 -4.11
C PRO A 42 -9.00 0.48 -4.53
N ALA A 43 -10.26 0.01 -4.53
CA ALA A 43 -10.60 -1.33 -5.02
C ALA A 43 -10.19 -1.58 -6.48
N TRP A 44 -10.23 -0.55 -7.33
CA TRP A 44 -9.80 -0.66 -8.73
C TRP A 44 -8.29 -0.53 -8.90
N GLN A 45 -7.61 0.19 -8.01
CA GLN A 45 -6.14 0.28 -7.98
C GLN A 45 -5.52 -1.12 -7.82
N GLN A 46 -6.12 -1.98 -6.99
CA GLN A 46 -5.70 -3.38 -6.84
C GLN A 46 -5.96 -4.27 -8.08
N GLN A 47 -6.73 -3.80 -9.06
CA GLN A 47 -7.11 -4.60 -10.22
C GLN A 47 -6.56 -4.04 -11.53
N VAL A 48 -6.02 -2.81 -11.52
CA VAL A 48 -5.68 -2.09 -12.74
C VAL A 48 -4.59 -2.79 -13.55
N ILE A 49 -3.53 -3.25 -12.90
CA ILE A 49 -2.40 -3.92 -13.55
C ILE A 49 -2.83 -5.24 -14.18
N ALA A 50 -3.56 -6.07 -13.42
CA ALA A 50 -4.08 -7.34 -13.91
C ALA A 50 -5.04 -7.13 -15.09
N SER A 51 -5.89 -6.10 -15.02
CA SER A 51 -6.84 -5.75 -16.08
C SER A 51 -6.12 -5.29 -17.35
N LEU A 52 -5.11 -4.43 -17.25
CA LEU A 52 -4.29 -3.98 -18.38
C LEU A 52 -3.55 -5.16 -19.04
N ARG A 53 -2.93 -6.04 -18.25
CA ARG A 53 -2.23 -7.24 -18.76
C ARG A 53 -3.17 -8.22 -19.44
N ARG A 54 -4.42 -8.34 -18.96
CA ARG A 54 -5.44 -9.19 -19.58
C ARG A 54 -5.95 -8.60 -20.90
N ALA A 55 -6.18 -7.28 -20.93
CA ALA A 55 -6.70 -6.60 -22.12
C ALA A 55 -5.64 -6.48 -23.23
N PHE A 56 -4.36 -6.30 -22.86
CA PHE A 56 -3.25 -6.08 -23.79
C PHE A 56 -2.04 -6.98 -23.46
N PRO A 57 -2.16 -8.31 -23.61
CA PRO A 57 -1.17 -9.29 -23.14
C PRO A 57 0.19 -9.22 -23.86
N LYS A 58 0.27 -8.58 -25.03
CA LYS A 58 1.51 -8.42 -25.80
C LYS A 58 2.15 -7.04 -25.66
N ILE A 59 1.55 -6.16 -24.86
CA ILE A 59 2.09 -4.84 -24.55
C ILE A 59 2.91 -4.90 -23.25
N GLN A 60 4.10 -4.32 -23.28
CA GLN A 60 4.88 -4.05 -22.07
C GLN A 60 4.44 -2.71 -21.49
N PHE A 61 4.07 -2.73 -20.22
CA PHE A 61 3.69 -1.53 -19.48
C PHE A 61 4.85 -1.05 -18.61
N ILE A 62 5.15 0.25 -18.70
CA ILE A 62 6.03 0.98 -17.78
C ILE A 62 5.16 2.03 -17.11
N LEU A 63 5.03 1.95 -15.80
CA LEU A 63 4.01 2.70 -15.06
C LEU A 63 4.67 3.43 -13.89
N SER A 64 4.24 4.66 -13.61
CA SER A 64 4.48 5.30 -12.32
C SER A 64 3.24 5.15 -11.44
N THR A 65 3.45 5.17 -10.12
CA THR A 65 2.39 5.12 -9.12
C THR A 65 2.88 5.67 -7.79
N HIS A 66 2.03 6.42 -7.11
CA HIS A 66 2.10 6.79 -5.70
C HIS A 66 1.09 6.01 -4.85
N SER A 67 0.41 5.01 -5.43
CA SER A 67 -0.55 4.20 -4.69
C SER A 67 0.09 2.94 -4.11
N PRO A 68 0.09 2.77 -2.76
CA PRO A 68 0.50 1.51 -2.15
C PRO A 68 -0.39 0.35 -2.61
N GLN A 69 -1.67 0.61 -2.90
CA GLN A 69 -2.61 -0.41 -3.40
C GLN A 69 -2.22 -0.98 -4.76
N VAL A 70 -1.54 -0.21 -5.60
CA VAL A 70 -1.00 -0.74 -6.87
C VAL A 70 0.24 -1.59 -6.58
N LEU A 71 1.12 -1.12 -5.69
CA LEU A 71 2.36 -1.83 -5.33
C LEU A 71 2.10 -3.23 -4.78
N THR A 72 1.03 -3.43 -4.00
CA THR A 72 0.70 -4.74 -3.41
C THR A 72 0.28 -5.80 -4.43
N THR A 73 0.16 -5.44 -5.71
CA THR A 73 -0.30 -6.36 -6.78
C THR A 73 0.79 -6.82 -7.74
N VAL A 74 2.02 -6.32 -7.56
CA VAL A 74 3.15 -6.59 -8.44
C VAL A 74 4.34 -7.16 -7.69
N ASN A 75 5.10 -8.03 -8.36
CA ASN A 75 6.32 -8.58 -7.78
C ASN A 75 7.37 -7.48 -7.64
N ARG A 76 8.16 -7.51 -6.55
CA ARG A 76 9.21 -6.52 -6.29
C ARG A 76 10.24 -6.40 -7.42
N GLU A 77 10.46 -7.48 -8.18
CA GLU A 77 11.36 -7.52 -9.33
C GLU A 77 10.93 -6.54 -10.44
N GLN A 78 9.63 -6.23 -10.48
CA GLN A 78 9.00 -5.32 -11.44
C GLN A 78 8.90 -3.86 -10.92
N ILE A 79 9.34 -3.61 -9.68
CA ILE A 79 9.24 -2.30 -9.04
C ILE A 79 10.60 -1.60 -9.08
N ARG A 80 10.60 -0.29 -9.32
CA ARG A 80 11.76 0.59 -9.14
C ARG A 80 11.33 1.78 -8.30
N VAL A 81 11.99 1.98 -7.16
CA VAL A 81 11.87 3.18 -6.34
C VAL A 81 12.85 4.20 -6.92
N ILE A 82 12.33 5.38 -7.25
CA ILE A 82 13.10 6.45 -7.89
C ILE A 82 13.20 7.61 -6.91
N TYR A 83 14.42 8.01 -6.59
CA TYR A 83 14.70 9.18 -5.75
C TYR A 83 15.97 9.88 -6.23
N ARG A 84 16.16 11.11 -5.77
CA ARG A 84 17.34 11.92 -6.09
C ARG A 84 18.30 11.92 -4.91
N GLN A 85 19.55 11.53 -5.17
CA GLN A 85 20.66 11.68 -4.23
C GLN A 85 21.65 12.67 -4.83
N GLU A 86 21.85 13.81 -4.17
CA GLU A 86 22.63 14.93 -4.69
C GLU A 86 22.13 15.36 -6.09
N ASP A 87 22.96 15.19 -7.13
CA ASP A 87 22.63 15.49 -8.54
C ASP A 87 22.36 14.27 -9.41
N THR A 88 22.20 13.09 -8.80
CA THR A 88 21.95 11.84 -9.53
C THR A 88 20.59 11.25 -9.18
N TRP A 89 19.86 10.79 -10.22
CA TRP A 89 18.66 9.98 -10.04
C TRP A 89 19.06 8.52 -9.84
N ILE A 90 18.57 7.93 -8.76
CA ILE A 90 18.77 6.52 -8.42
C ILE A 90 17.45 5.79 -8.67
N ALA A 91 17.54 4.60 -9.25
CA ALA A 91 16.41 3.71 -9.45
C ALA A 91 16.77 2.31 -8.93
N GLU A 92 16.22 1.93 -7.78
CA GLU A 92 16.54 0.66 -7.13
C GLU A 92 15.32 -0.21 -6.87
N ARG A 93 15.55 -1.50 -6.62
CA ARG A 93 14.48 -2.42 -6.25
C ARG A 93 14.19 -2.29 -4.76
N PRO A 94 12.92 -2.33 -4.33
CA PRO A 94 12.61 -2.34 -2.90
C PRO A 94 13.19 -3.59 -2.24
N LYS A 95 13.65 -3.43 -1.00
CA LYS A 95 14.24 -4.53 -0.22
C LYS A 95 13.16 -5.56 0.15
N MET A 96 12.00 -5.09 0.61
CA MET A 96 10.83 -5.92 0.90
C MET A 96 9.99 -6.21 -0.37
N SER A 97 9.19 -7.28 -0.30
CA SER A 97 8.19 -7.57 -1.33
C SER A 97 6.83 -7.04 -0.88
N PRO A 98 6.18 -6.13 -1.64
CA PRO A 98 4.83 -5.67 -1.32
C PRO A 98 3.74 -6.64 -1.79
N LEU A 99 4.06 -7.62 -2.64
CA LEU A 99 3.07 -8.50 -3.25
C LEU A 99 2.22 -9.22 -2.18
N GLY A 100 0.92 -8.94 -2.20
CA GLY A 100 -0.06 -9.53 -1.28
C GLY A 100 0.02 -9.04 0.17
N GLN A 101 0.90 -8.06 0.46
CA GLN A 101 1.00 -7.44 1.79
C GLN A 101 -0.09 -6.40 2.02
N GLU A 102 -0.20 -5.92 3.25
CA GLU A 102 -1.08 -4.79 3.55
C GLU A 102 -0.58 -3.51 2.86
N ALA A 103 -1.52 -2.62 2.54
CA ALA A 103 -1.17 -1.35 1.92
C ALA A 103 -0.34 -0.46 2.86
N GLY A 104 -0.54 -0.60 4.18
CA GLY A 104 0.27 0.07 5.22
C GLY A 104 1.74 -0.35 5.13
N ASP A 105 2.01 -1.66 5.13
CA ASP A 105 3.39 -2.17 5.01
C ASP A 105 4.09 -1.68 3.75
N ALA A 106 3.39 -1.63 2.61
CA ALA A 106 3.95 -1.11 1.36
C ALA A 106 4.21 0.40 1.43
N LEU A 107 3.34 1.15 2.11
CA LEU A 107 3.50 2.59 2.33
C LEU A 107 4.72 2.88 3.20
N ALA A 108 4.86 2.19 4.34
CA ALA A 108 5.99 2.36 5.25
C ALA A 108 7.29 1.80 4.68
N GLY A 109 7.29 0.56 4.22
CA GLY A 109 8.52 -0.15 3.85
C GLY A 109 9.06 0.14 2.45
N ILE A 110 8.26 0.75 1.55
CA ILE A 110 8.70 1.11 0.20
C ILE A 110 8.63 2.61 -0.06
N MET A 111 7.57 3.28 0.38
CA MET A 111 7.41 4.72 0.16
C MET A 111 8.02 5.56 1.29
N GLU A 112 8.48 4.93 2.37
CA GLU A 112 9.06 5.60 3.55
C GLU A 112 8.08 6.59 4.19
N VAL A 113 6.78 6.29 4.12
CA VAL A 113 5.71 7.12 4.70
C VAL A 113 5.07 6.38 5.88
N PRO A 114 4.96 7.00 7.06
CA PRO A 114 4.28 6.39 8.20
C PRO A 114 2.84 5.95 7.89
N GLU A 115 2.43 4.79 8.38
CA GLU A 115 1.06 4.26 8.19
C GLU A 115 0.01 5.06 8.94
N ARG A 116 0.38 5.52 10.15
CA ARG A 116 -0.44 6.42 10.95
C ARG A 116 0.04 7.86 10.74
N PRO A 117 -0.87 8.83 10.57
CA PRO A 117 -0.49 10.23 10.38
C PRO A 117 0.18 10.79 11.63
N ASP A 118 1.11 11.73 11.42
CA ASP A 118 1.83 12.44 12.48
C ASP A 118 0.94 13.56 13.05
N ILE A 119 0.11 13.20 14.04
CA ILE A 119 -0.79 14.11 14.75
C ILE A 119 -0.77 13.78 16.25
N PRO A 120 -1.03 14.74 17.16
CA PRO A 120 -0.88 14.52 18.60
C PRO A 120 -1.64 13.31 19.14
N ILE A 121 -2.83 13.02 18.60
CA ILE A 121 -3.63 11.87 19.04
C ILE A 121 -2.96 10.52 18.70
N THR A 122 -2.19 10.46 17.62
CA THR A 122 -1.41 9.25 17.26
C THR A 122 -0.29 9.03 18.26
N GLU A 123 0.34 10.08 18.78
CA GLU A 123 1.37 9.97 19.83
C GLU A 123 0.77 9.43 21.14
N THR A 124 -0.37 9.99 21.57
CA THR A 124 -1.13 9.50 22.73
C THR A 124 -1.54 8.04 22.56
N ALA A 125 -2.00 7.65 21.36
CA ALA A 125 -2.38 6.27 21.05
C ALA A 125 -1.19 5.32 21.11
N ASN A 126 -0.04 5.70 20.53
CA ASN A 126 1.17 4.90 20.57
C ASN A 126 1.71 4.74 22.00
N ALA A 127 1.63 5.80 22.83
CA ALA A 127 2.02 5.74 24.24
C ALA A 127 1.11 4.80 25.04
N TYR A 128 -0.21 4.87 24.82
CA TYR A 128 -1.15 3.93 25.44
C TYR A 128 -0.91 2.49 24.99
N GLU A 129 -0.67 2.27 23.70
CA GLU A 129 -0.37 0.96 23.13
C GLU A 129 0.90 0.34 23.75
N GLN A 130 1.93 1.13 24.05
CA GLN A 130 3.11 0.66 24.78
C GLN A 130 2.75 0.17 26.19
N PHE A 131 2.00 0.95 26.96
CA PHE A 131 1.52 0.51 28.28
C PHE A 131 0.65 -0.76 28.19
N ALA A 132 -0.18 -0.88 27.17
CA ALA A 132 -1.02 -2.05 26.96
C ALA A 132 -0.17 -3.31 26.66
N ARG A 133 0.81 -3.20 25.76
CA ARG A 133 1.73 -4.30 25.43
C ARG A 133 2.60 -4.75 26.60
N ASP A 134 2.99 -3.81 27.46
CA ASP A 134 3.80 -4.10 28.66
C ASP A 134 2.98 -4.71 29.81
N GLY A 135 1.66 -4.88 29.65
CA GLY A 135 0.75 -5.34 30.70
C GLY A 135 0.48 -4.29 31.78
N GLU A 136 0.81 -3.02 31.51
CA GLU A 136 0.72 -1.92 32.46
C GLU A 136 -0.47 -0.99 32.19
N ALA A 137 -1.47 -1.47 31.43
CA ALA A 137 -2.68 -0.73 31.07
C ALA A 137 -3.47 -0.21 32.29
N ASP A 138 -3.24 -0.77 33.48
CA ASP A 138 -3.89 -0.37 34.73
C ASP A 138 -3.24 0.82 35.45
N LYS A 139 -2.04 1.23 35.04
CA LYS A 139 -1.34 2.38 35.64
C LYS A 139 -2.16 3.67 35.50
N PRO A 140 -2.07 4.60 36.47
CA PRO A 140 -2.80 5.87 36.41
C PRO A 140 -2.48 6.65 35.13
N GLN A 141 -1.23 6.63 34.67
CA GLN A 141 -0.80 7.25 33.41
C GLN A 141 -1.50 6.63 32.19
N ALA A 142 -1.64 5.30 32.14
CA ALA A 142 -2.34 4.63 31.04
C ALA A 142 -3.85 4.95 31.05
N LYS A 143 -4.46 5.09 32.23
CA LYS A 143 -5.87 5.50 32.39
C LYS A 143 -6.11 6.94 31.98
N GLU A 144 -5.17 7.85 32.26
CA GLU A 144 -5.19 9.24 31.80
C GLU A 144 -5.11 9.32 30.27
N LEU A 145 -4.15 8.60 29.66
CA LEU A 145 -4.01 8.53 28.19
C LEU A 145 -5.26 7.96 27.55
N LYS A 146 -5.84 6.89 28.11
CA LYS A 146 -7.10 6.31 27.62
C LYS A 146 -8.27 7.30 27.69
N ALA A 147 -8.39 8.04 28.79
CA ALA A 147 -9.43 9.06 28.94
C ALA A 147 -9.27 10.21 27.93
N GLU A 148 -8.03 10.57 27.60
CA GLU A 148 -7.72 11.54 26.54
C GLU A 148 -8.12 11.02 25.15
N LEU A 149 -7.80 9.76 24.84
CA LEU A 149 -8.21 9.08 23.59
C LEU A 149 -9.74 9.02 23.46
N ASP A 150 -10.43 8.61 24.53
CA ASP A 150 -11.90 8.53 24.56
C ASP A 150 -12.54 9.90 24.35
N LYS A 151 -11.98 10.96 24.98
CA LYS A 151 -12.45 12.34 24.81
C LYS A 151 -12.25 12.86 23.37
N ALA A 152 -11.18 12.45 22.72
CA ALA A 152 -10.90 12.79 21.33
C ALA A 152 -11.75 11.97 20.33
N GLY A 153 -12.50 10.98 20.80
CA GLY A 153 -13.29 10.07 19.96
C GLY A 153 -12.44 9.01 19.25
N TYR A 154 -11.21 8.79 19.70
CA TYR A 154 -10.35 7.74 19.17
C TYR A 154 -10.86 6.37 19.65
N GLN A 155 -11.07 5.45 18.71
CA GLN A 155 -11.53 4.10 19.01
C GLN A 155 -10.43 3.10 18.73
N ILE A 156 -10.05 2.36 19.76
CA ILE A 156 -9.10 1.27 19.65
C ILE A 156 -9.80 0.09 18.95
N PRO A 157 -9.27 -0.42 17.83
CA PRO A 157 -9.83 -1.60 17.16
C PRO A 157 -9.93 -2.78 18.12
N LYS A 158 -11.06 -3.49 18.10
CA LYS A 158 -11.31 -4.62 19.00
C LYS A 158 -10.24 -5.71 18.92
N ILE A 159 -9.73 -5.98 17.72
CA ILE A 159 -8.67 -6.98 17.47
C ILE A 159 -7.36 -6.57 18.17
N GLU A 160 -7.01 -5.29 18.14
CA GLU A 160 -5.80 -4.79 18.81
C GLU A 160 -5.94 -4.90 20.33
N ALA A 161 -7.10 -4.56 20.89
CA ALA A 161 -7.36 -4.70 22.32
C ALA A 161 -7.23 -6.16 22.79
N GLU A 162 -7.86 -7.10 22.08
CA GLU A 162 -7.75 -8.55 22.38
C GLU A 162 -6.30 -9.06 22.27
N LEU A 163 -5.54 -8.55 21.29
CA LEU A 163 -4.13 -8.90 21.12
C LEU A 163 -3.28 -8.38 22.30
N TRP A 164 -3.49 -7.14 22.74
CA TRP A 164 -2.72 -6.57 23.84
C TRP A 164 -3.03 -7.28 25.16
N ASP A 165 -4.30 -7.60 25.43
CA ASP A 165 -4.70 -8.39 26.60
C ASP A 165 -4.00 -9.76 26.58
N PHE A 166 -4.00 -10.45 25.43
CA PHE A 166 -3.30 -11.74 25.28
C PHE A 166 -1.79 -11.61 25.53
N LEU A 167 -1.14 -10.57 24.99
CA LEU A 167 0.29 -10.34 25.17
C LEU A 167 0.63 -10.02 26.62
N ALA A 168 -0.20 -9.24 27.31
CA ALA A 168 -0.04 -8.91 28.71
C ALA A 168 -0.09 -10.17 29.59
N GLU A 169 -1.05 -11.07 29.38
CA GLU A 169 -1.17 -12.34 30.10
C GLU A 169 0.08 -13.23 29.96
N HIS A 170 0.69 -13.24 28.77
CA HIS A 170 1.85 -14.09 28.49
C HIS A 170 3.19 -13.43 28.87
N ALA A 171 3.26 -12.10 28.94
CA ALA A 171 4.42 -11.37 29.43
C ALA A 171 4.64 -11.58 30.94
N GLU A 172 3.57 -11.77 31.73
CA GLU A 172 3.66 -12.13 33.15
C GLU A 172 4.20 -13.55 33.37
N SER A 173 3.87 -14.49 32.47
CA SER A 173 4.31 -15.88 32.56
C SER A 173 5.82 -16.06 32.39
N GLN A 174 6.47 -15.22 31.58
CA GLN A 174 7.92 -15.30 31.31
C GLN A 174 8.81 -14.60 32.36
N LYS A 175 8.23 -13.80 33.27
CA LYS A 175 8.98 -13.14 34.36
C LYS A 175 9.15 -14.01 35.61
N ASN A 176 8.47 -15.17 35.67
CA ASN A 176 8.45 -16.06 36.85
C ASN A 176 9.27 -17.36 36.69
N ASP A 177 10.03 -17.51 35.60
CA ASP A 177 11.05 -18.56 35.39
C ASP A 177 12.46 -17.95 35.33
#